data_AF-A0A7C1EUH3-F1
#
_entry.id   AF-A0A7C1EUH3-F1
#
_cell.length_a   1.000
_cell.length_b   1.000
_cell.length_c   1.000
_cell.angle_alpha   90.00
_cell.angle_beta   90.00
_cell.angle_gamma   90.00
#
_symmetry.space_group_name_H-M   'P 1'
#
loop_
_entity.id
_entity.type
_entity.pdbx_description
1 polymer ?
#
loop_
_entity_poly.entity_id
_entity_poly.type
_entity_poly.pdbx_seq_one_letter_code
_entity_poly.pdbx_strand_id
1 'polypeptide(L)'
;MRKVLFFFLFISITNLSYAFSKMEGGDCKTCHKITKEEATKILNKLDPNIKVEKIGYSEVGGVYELFVKDNKSKVGVVYLDFSKKYLIIGNIIDIDGKKSLTESAMEEQRHIDINKISIKDALVMGNKNGKKKIFVFSDPECPYCYKLHQELESLIKEDKQIVVYVILFGLDIHPNAQWKAESIICKSKENMDEAIKMLEMSYQGKEIPKLNCNKNYADANKKQANSFGISGTPAIVLSNGKFISGWRTKEDLKKLINSK
;
A
#
# COMPACT_ATOMS: atom_id res chain seq x y z
N MET A 1 -20.57 21.81 -86.24
CA MET A 1 -19.99 20.73 -85.40
C MET A 1 -19.41 21.37 -84.15
N ARG A 2 -20.02 21.17 -82.98
CA ARG A 2 -19.56 21.73 -81.69
C ARG A 2 -19.58 20.59 -80.68
N LYS A 3 -18.41 20.05 -80.34
CA LYS A 3 -18.25 18.93 -79.39
C LYS A 3 -18.43 19.49 -77.97
N VAL A 4 -19.44 19.01 -77.26
CA VAL A 4 -19.64 19.29 -75.83
C VAL A 4 -18.87 18.22 -75.05
N LEU A 5 -17.84 18.64 -74.32
CA LEU A 5 -17.03 17.78 -73.47
C LEU A 5 -17.70 17.73 -72.09
N PHE A 6 -18.32 16.60 -71.73
CA PHE A 6 -18.85 16.37 -70.38
C PHE A 6 -17.69 16.01 -69.46
N PHE A 7 -17.31 16.92 -68.58
CA PHE A 7 -16.33 16.68 -67.53
C PHE A 7 -17.04 16.00 -66.35
N PHE A 8 -16.92 14.67 -66.24
CA PHE A 8 -17.40 13.92 -65.08
C PHE A 8 -16.50 14.23 -63.88
N LEU A 9 -16.99 15.07 -62.97
CA LEU A 9 -16.34 15.34 -61.69
C LEU A 9 -16.52 14.13 -60.76
N PHE A 10 -15.52 13.26 -60.69
CA PHE A 10 -15.47 12.16 -59.74
C PHE A 10 -15.23 12.72 -58.33
N ILE A 11 -16.30 12.98 -57.58
CA ILE A 11 -16.22 13.30 -56.15
C ILE A 11 -15.91 11.99 -55.43
N SER A 12 -14.63 11.75 -55.17
CA SER A 12 -14.19 10.72 -54.23
C SER A 12 -14.67 11.12 -52.84
N ILE A 13 -15.75 10.49 -52.37
CA ILE A 13 -16.13 10.52 -50.96
C ILE A 13 -15.09 9.65 -50.25
N THR A 14 -13.97 10.24 -49.89
CA THR A 14 -13.09 9.64 -48.89
C THR A 14 -13.91 9.59 -47.60
N ASN A 15 -14.35 8.38 -47.22
CA ASN A 15 -14.73 8.12 -45.85
C ASN A 15 -13.48 8.42 -45.01
N LEU A 16 -13.39 9.65 -44.50
CA LEU A 16 -12.44 9.99 -43.46
C LEU A 16 -12.88 9.19 -42.24
N SER A 17 -12.32 7.99 -42.10
CA SER A 17 -12.36 7.25 -40.85
C SER A 17 -11.66 8.13 -39.81
N TYR A 18 -12.44 8.95 -39.10
CA TYR A 18 -12.02 9.62 -37.88
C TYR A 18 -11.80 8.53 -36.81
N ALA A 19 -10.75 7.72 -36.95
CA ALA A 19 -10.38 6.71 -35.97
C ALA A 19 -9.63 7.30 -34.77
N PHE A 20 -9.29 8.59 -34.82
CA PHE A 20 -8.53 9.29 -33.78
C PHE A 20 -8.95 10.75 -33.62
N SER A 21 -10.25 11.05 -33.65
CA SER A 21 -10.69 12.31 -33.03
C SER A 21 -10.61 12.15 -31.52
N LYS A 22 -10.06 13.15 -30.82
CA LYS A 22 -10.26 13.34 -29.38
C LYS A 22 -11.75 13.64 -29.13
N MET A 23 -12.60 12.63 -29.23
CA MET A 23 -13.95 12.63 -28.69
C MET A 23 -13.97 11.55 -27.63
N GLU A 24 -14.17 11.98 -26.39
CA GLU A 24 -14.84 11.24 -25.31
C GLU A 24 -14.91 9.72 -25.53
N GLY A 25 -13.75 9.06 -25.48
CA GLY A 25 -13.70 7.60 -25.45
C GLY A 25 -14.42 7.17 -24.18
N GLY A 26 -15.60 6.56 -24.33
CA GLY A 26 -16.35 6.04 -23.20
C GLY A 26 -15.43 5.19 -22.32
N ASP A 27 -15.59 5.30 -20.99
CA ASP A 27 -14.75 4.56 -20.04
C ASP A 27 -14.77 3.08 -20.41
N CYS A 28 -13.64 2.52 -20.86
CA CYS A 28 -13.57 1.13 -21.33
C CYS A 28 -14.12 0.14 -20.30
N LYS A 29 -14.13 0.51 -19.02
CA LYS A 29 -14.71 -0.25 -17.91
C LYS A 29 -16.22 -0.47 -18.03
N THR A 30 -16.95 0.40 -18.73
CA THR A 30 -18.41 0.27 -18.89
C THR A 30 -18.78 -0.89 -19.81
N CYS A 31 -17.96 -1.16 -20.82
CA CYS A 31 -18.20 -2.20 -21.84
C CYS A 31 -17.44 -3.50 -21.54
N HIS A 32 -16.27 -3.41 -20.92
CA HIS A 32 -15.40 -4.57 -20.65
C HIS A 32 -15.57 -5.03 -19.20
N LYS A 33 -16.46 -6.02 -19.03
CA LYS A 33 -16.72 -6.71 -17.76
C LYS A 33 -16.32 -8.17 -17.84
N ILE A 34 -15.91 -8.70 -16.70
CA ILE A 34 -15.55 -10.10 -16.50
C ILE A 34 -15.94 -10.51 -15.08
N THR A 35 -16.42 -11.75 -14.90
CA THR A 35 -16.72 -12.28 -13.57
C THR A 35 -15.55 -13.08 -13.01
N LYS A 36 -15.52 -13.32 -11.69
CA LYS A 36 -14.48 -14.16 -11.06
C LYS A 36 -14.50 -15.58 -11.61
N GLU A 37 -15.69 -16.12 -11.86
CA GLU A 37 -15.88 -17.47 -12.40
C GLU A 37 -15.34 -17.56 -13.83
N GLU A 38 -15.63 -16.55 -14.67
CA GLU A 38 -15.13 -16.49 -16.04
C GLU A 38 -13.61 -16.36 -16.05
N ALA A 39 -13.05 -15.43 -15.28
CA ALA A 39 -11.61 -15.25 -15.17
C ALA A 39 -10.91 -16.51 -14.66
N THR A 40 -11.44 -17.16 -13.62
CA THR A 40 -10.90 -18.43 -13.10
C THR A 40 -10.94 -19.52 -14.17
N LYS A 41 -12.04 -19.65 -14.91
CA LYS A 41 -12.15 -20.62 -16.01
C LYS A 41 -11.13 -20.38 -17.12
N ILE A 42 -10.81 -19.12 -17.42
CA ILE A 42 -9.76 -18.77 -18.40
C ILE A 42 -8.38 -19.18 -17.89
N LEU A 43 -8.04 -18.82 -16.66
CA LEU A 43 -6.73 -19.11 -16.07
C LEU A 43 -6.50 -20.61 -15.83
N ASN A 44 -7.56 -21.37 -15.57
CA ASN A 44 -7.50 -22.83 -15.42
C ASN A 44 -7.07 -23.57 -16.68
N LYS A 45 -7.09 -22.92 -17.85
CA LYS A 45 -6.48 -23.47 -19.08
C LYS A 45 -4.96 -23.55 -18.99
N LEU A 46 -4.33 -22.77 -18.11
CA LEU A 46 -2.89 -22.74 -17.88
C LEU A 46 -2.50 -23.58 -16.66
N ASP A 47 -3.20 -23.38 -15.54
CA ASP A 47 -3.04 -24.20 -14.33
C ASP A 47 -4.41 -24.35 -13.65
N PRO A 48 -4.95 -25.59 -13.55
CA PRO A 48 -6.29 -25.84 -13.02
C PRO A 48 -6.48 -25.44 -11.56
N ASN A 49 -5.40 -25.13 -10.84
CA ASN A 49 -5.42 -24.80 -9.44
C ASN A 49 -5.47 -23.30 -9.14
N ILE A 50 -5.44 -22.46 -10.17
CA ILE A 50 -5.53 -21.02 -10.00
C ILE A 50 -6.95 -20.65 -9.59
N LYS A 51 -7.09 -19.81 -8.56
CA LYS A 51 -8.37 -19.21 -8.18
C LYS A 51 -8.28 -17.70 -8.22
N VAL A 52 -9.24 -17.04 -8.87
CA VAL A 52 -9.34 -15.58 -8.88
C VAL A 52 -10.08 -15.11 -7.62
N GLU A 53 -9.36 -14.41 -6.74
CA GLU A 53 -9.89 -13.89 -5.48
C GLU A 53 -10.51 -12.49 -5.65
N LYS A 54 -9.94 -11.66 -6.52
CA LYS A 54 -10.44 -10.31 -6.80
C LYS A 54 -10.11 -9.90 -8.24
N ILE A 55 -10.99 -9.07 -8.80
CA ILE A 55 -10.81 -8.43 -10.11
C ILE A 55 -10.79 -6.93 -9.88
N GLY A 56 -9.78 -6.27 -10.45
CA GLY A 56 -9.66 -4.83 -10.58
C GLY A 56 -9.45 -4.44 -12.04
N TYR A 57 -9.36 -3.14 -12.27
CA TYR A 57 -8.93 -2.58 -13.53
C TYR A 57 -7.54 -2.00 -13.34
N SER A 58 -6.61 -2.32 -14.24
CA SER A 58 -5.27 -1.73 -14.19
C SER A 58 -5.34 -0.25 -14.53
N GLU A 59 -4.38 0.53 -14.02
CA GLU A 59 -4.14 1.90 -14.51
C GLU A 59 -3.66 1.87 -15.97
N VAL A 60 -3.01 0.78 -16.40
CA VAL A 60 -2.72 0.53 -17.82
C VAL A 60 -4.01 0.13 -18.52
N GLY A 61 -4.39 0.93 -19.51
CA GLY A 61 -5.62 0.71 -20.27
C GLY A 61 -5.64 -0.65 -20.98
N GLY A 62 -6.83 -1.24 -21.09
CA GLY A 62 -7.05 -2.47 -21.88
C GLY A 62 -6.78 -3.78 -21.16
N VAL A 63 -6.41 -3.76 -19.87
CA VAL A 63 -6.17 -4.98 -19.08
C VAL A 63 -6.88 -4.95 -17.73
N TYR A 64 -7.41 -6.10 -17.35
CA TYR A 64 -7.88 -6.39 -15.99
C TYR A 64 -6.69 -6.72 -15.10
N GLU A 65 -6.78 -6.31 -13.84
CA GLU A 65 -5.87 -6.74 -12.79
C GLU A 65 -6.53 -7.87 -11.99
N LEU A 66 -5.94 -9.05 -12.00
CA LEU A 66 -6.49 -10.24 -11.36
C LEU A 66 -5.62 -10.64 -10.18
N PHE A 67 -6.21 -10.66 -8.99
CA PHE A 67 -5.59 -11.22 -7.80
C PHE A 67 -5.89 -12.70 -7.76
N VAL A 68 -4.84 -13.51 -7.83
CA VAL A 68 -4.93 -14.95 -7.97
C VAL A 68 -4.26 -15.65 -6.79
N LYS A 69 -4.81 -16.78 -6.39
CA LYS A 69 -4.21 -17.68 -5.40
C LYS A 69 -3.88 -19.00 -6.08
N ASP A 70 -2.65 -19.49 -5.87
CA ASP A 70 -2.21 -20.81 -6.34
C ASP A 70 -2.24 -21.87 -5.22
N ASN A 71 -1.85 -23.10 -5.55
CA ASN A 71 -1.73 -24.22 -4.60
C ASN A 71 -0.80 -23.95 -3.40
N LYS A 72 0.18 -23.05 -3.54
CA LYS A 72 1.08 -22.64 -2.46
C LYS A 72 0.46 -21.55 -1.59
N SER A 73 -0.80 -21.21 -1.83
CA SER A 73 -1.56 -20.18 -1.14
C SER A 73 -0.93 -18.78 -1.21
N LYS A 74 -0.03 -18.54 -2.17
CA LYS A 74 0.52 -17.19 -2.39
C LYS A 74 -0.45 -16.40 -3.26
N VAL A 75 -0.81 -15.21 -2.80
CA VAL A 75 -1.58 -14.26 -3.61
C VAL A 75 -0.61 -13.58 -4.56
N GLY A 76 -0.84 -13.72 -5.86
CA GLY A 76 -0.12 -13.01 -6.90
C GLY A 76 -1.06 -12.10 -7.69
N VAL A 77 -0.49 -11.19 -8.47
CA VAL A 77 -1.23 -10.36 -9.43
C VAL A 77 -0.81 -10.76 -10.84
N VAL A 78 -1.79 -10.98 -11.70
CA VAL A 78 -1.61 -11.20 -13.14
C VAL A 78 -2.55 -10.29 -13.91
N TYR A 79 -2.21 -9.97 -15.14
CA TYR A 79 -2.99 -9.07 -15.97
C TYR A 79 -3.59 -9.80 -17.16
N LEU A 80 -4.92 -9.70 -17.32
CA LEU A 80 -5.63 -10.32 -18.43
C LEU A 80 -6.14 -9.21 -19.34
N ASP A 81 -5.84 -9.27 -20.63
CA ASP A 81 -6.33 -8.27 -21.57
C ASP A 81 -7.87 -8.30 -21.70
N PHE A 82 -8.46 -7.19 -22.12
CA PHE A 82 -9.91 -7.07 -22.26
C PHE A 82 -10.52 -8.00 -23.31
N SER A 83 -9.73 -8.52 -24.26
CA SER A 83 -10.17 -9.56 -25.19
C SER A 83 -10.18 -10.97 -24.59
N LYS A 84 -9.65 -11.14 -23.36
CA LYS A 84 -9.62 -12.39 -22.59
C LYS A 84 -8.77 -13.48 -23.25
N LYS A 85 -7.76 -13.09 -24.04
CA LYS A 85 -6.91 -14.00 -24.83
C LYS A 85 -5.46 -14.02 -24.39
N TYR A 86 -4.95 -12.92 -23.85
CA TYR A 86 -3.55 -12.73 -23.53
C TYR A 86 -3.39 -12.47 -22.04
N LEU A 87 -2.50 -13.25 -21.42
CA LEU A 87 -2.12 -13.09 -20.03
C LEU A 87 -0.73 -12.46 -19.97
N ILE A 88 -0.57 -11.44 -19.13
CA ILE A 88 0.70 -10.77 -18.87
C ILE A 88 1.08 -11.08 -17.42
N ILE A 89 2.27 -11.65 -17.24
CA ILE A 89 2.84 -12.00 -15.95
C ILE A 89 4.08 -11.13 -15.74
N GLY A 90 4.10 -10.37 -14.64
CA GLY A 90 5.20 -9.48 -14.31
C GLY A 90 4.73 -8.23 -13.58
N ASN A 91 5.65 -7.29 -13.41
CA ASN A 91 5.38 -6.00 -12.79
C ASN A 91 5.05 -4.94 -13.84
N ILE A 92 4.02 -4.14 -13.57
CA ILE A 92 3.75 -2.88 -14.25
C ILE A 92 4.42 -1.76 -13.44
N ILE A 93 5.34 -1.04 -14.07
CA ILE A 93 6.03 0.11 -13.48
C ILE A 93 5.48 1.40 -14.11
N ASP A 94 5.03 2.31 -13.26
CA ASP A 94 4.78 3.69 -13.63
C ASP A 94 6.12 4.43 -13.72
N ILE A 95 6.48 4.86 -14.93
CA ILE A 95 7.77 5.50 -15.23
C ILE A 95 7.82 6.91 -14.64
N ASP A 96 6.71 7.65 -14.75
CA ASP A 96 6.64 9.04 -14.29
C ASP A 96 6.59 9.09 -12.76
N GLY A 97 5.75 8.23 -12.17
CA GLY A 97 5.65 8.07 -10.71
C GLY A 97 6.79 7.25 -10.09
N LYS A 98 7.65 6.63 -10.89
CA LYS A 98 8.78 5.78 -10.47
C LYS A 98 8.39 4.72 -9.45
N LYS A 99 7.22 4.09 -9.62
CA LYS A 99 6.65 3.11 -8.68
C LYS A 99 6.15 1.86 -9.38
N SER A 100 6.17 0.73 -8.68
CA SER A 100 5.52 -0.49 -9.15
C SER A 100 4.03 -0.46 -8.82
N LEU A 101 3.19 -0.47 -9.84
CA LEU A 101 1.74 -0.53 -9.70
C LEU A 101 1.31 -1.91 -9.21
N THR A 102 1.96 -2.97 -9.69
CA THR A 102 1.69 -4.35 -9.26
C THR A 102 1.99 -4.56 -7.79
N GLU A 103 3.13 -4.06 -7.30
CA GLU A 103 3.48 -4.15 -5.89
C GLU A 103 2.51 -3.32 -5.04
N SER A 104 2.17 -2.10 -5.47
CA SER A 104 1.19 -1.26 -4.80
C SER A 104 -0.18 -1.96 -4.68
N ALA A 105 -0.64 -2.60 -5.75
CA ALA A 105 -1.88 -3.35 -5.79
C ALA A 105 -1.85 -4.56 -4.85
N MET A 106 -0.74 -5.30 -4.82
CA MET A 106 -0.53 -6.41 -3.88
C MET A 106 -0.53 -5.93 -2.42
N GLU A 107 0.13 -4.82 -2.13
CA GLU A 107 0.13 -4.20 -0.81
C GLU A 107 -1.28 -3.78 -0.39
N GLU A 108 -2.08 -3.22 -1.31
CA GLU A 108 -3.47 -2.85 -1.02
C GLU A 108 -4.37 -4.03 -0.66
N GLN A 109 -4.04 -5.26 -1.10
CA GLN A 109 -4.77 -6.47 -0.71
C GLN A 109 -4.19 -7.12 0.55
N ARG A 110 -3.05 -6.65 1.06
CA ARG A 110 -2.46 -7.20 2.26
C ARG A 110 -3.27 -6.77 3.48
N HIS A 111 -3.80 -7.77 4.18
CA HIS A 111 -4.50 -7.58 5.44
C HIS A 111 -3.77 -8.34 6.55
N ILE A 112 -3.62 -7.67 7.71
CA ILE A 112 -3.07 -8.24 8.93
C ILE A 112 -4.20 -8.34 9.96
N ASP A 113 -4.34 -9.50 10.58
CA ASP A 113 -5.24 -9.67 11.72
C ASP A 113 -4.69 -8.89 12.92
N ILE A 114 -5.33 -7.76 13.21
CA ILE A 114 -4.89 -6.82 14.25
C ILE A 114 -4.90 -7.43 15.66
N ASN A 115 -5.66 -8.50 15.88
CA ASN A 115 -5.70 -9.18 17.18
C ASN A 115 -4.42 -9.96 17.47
N LYS A 116 -3.62 -10.26 16.42
CA LYS A 116 -2.32 -10.92 16.56
C LYS A 116 -1.17 -9.93 16.79
N ILE A 117 -1.42 -8.62 16.66
CA ILE A 117 -0.40 -7.60 16.89
C ILE A 117 -0.28 -7.38 18.40
N SER A 118 0.83 -7.82 19.01
CA SER A 118 1.11 -7.49 20.41
C SER A 118 1.42 -6.01 20.53
N ILE A 119 0.72 -5.36 21.47
CA ILE A 119 0.93 -3.95 21.85
C ILE A 119 1.65 -3.82 23.20
N LYS A 120 2.08 -4.94 23.80
CA LYS A 120 2.69 -4.98 25.13
C LYS A 120 3.89 -4.02 25.24
N ASP A 121 4.68 -3.94 24.18
CA ASP A 121 5.94 -3.19 24.09
C ASP A 121 5.86 -2.06 23.04
N ALA A 122 4.64 -1.58 22.79
CA ALA A 122 4.39 -0.42 21.95
C ALA A 122 4.36 0.87 22.77
N LEU A 123 4.82 1.96 22.15
CA LEU A 123 4.55 3.31 22.65
C LEU A 123 3.13 3.68 22.24
N VAL A 124 2.39 4.34 23.12
CA VAL A 124 0.99 4.69 22.89
C VAL A 124 0.85 6.19 22.78
N MET A 125 0.41 6.67 21.61
CA MET A 125 0.09 8.07 21.36
C MET A 125 -1.42 8.26 21.19
N GLY A 126 -1.92 9.44 21.54
CA GLY A 126 -3.33 9.80 21.42
C GLY A 126 -4.22 9.25 22.53
N ASN A 127 -5.49 9.03 22.21
CA ASN A 127 -6.47 8.60 23.20
C ASN A 127 -6.32 7.10 23.46
N LYS A 128 -5.85 6.68 24.63
CA LYS A 128 -5.69 5.25 24.98
C LYS A 128 -6.99 4.42 24.83
N ASN A 129 -8.15 5.07 24.92
CA ASN A 129 -9.47 4.48 24.74
C ASN A 129 -10.08 4.74 23.35
N GLY A 130 -9.24 5.18 22.40
CA GLY A 130 -9.63 5.45 21.03
C GLY A 130 -10.16 4.20 20.33
N LYS A 131 -11.25 4.36 19.57
CA LYS A 131 -11.87 3.28 18.78
C LYS A 131 -11.11 3.03 17.47
N LYS A 132 -10.42 4.04 16.95
CA LYS A 132 -9.64 3.97 15.71
C LYS A 132 -8.19 3.65 16.06
N LYS A 133 -7.84 2.38 15.99
CA LYS A 133 -6.48 1.86 16.20
C LYS A 133 -5.63 2.00 14.95
N ILE A 134 -4.43 2.53 15.11
CA ILE A 134 -3.37 2.55 14.09
C ILE A 134 -2.15 1.90 14.71
N PHE A 135 -1.63 0.84 14.08
CA PHE A 135 -0.38 0.20 14.50
C PHE A 135 0.72 0.64 13.55
N VAL A 136 1.83 1.10 14.09
CA VAL A 136 2.93 1.67 13.32
C VAL A 136 4.21 0.94 13.67
N PHE A 137 4.68 0.11 12.75
CA PHE A 137 5.99 -0.51 12.81
C PHE A 137 7.03 0.52 12.39
N SER A 138 7.91 0.90 13.30
CA SER A 138 8.80 2.04 13.13
C SER A 138 10.22 1.76 13.62
N ASP A 139 11.16 2.48 13.02
CA ASP A 139 12.57 2.52 13.40
C ASP A 139 12.95 3.94 13.86
N PRO A 140 13.61 4.11 15.02
CA PRO A 140 13.92 5.41 15.62
C PRO A 140 14.98 6.24 14.89
N GLU A 141 15.70 5.70 13.89
CA GLU A 141 16.62 6.45 13.01
C GLU A 141 16.08 6.62 11.58
N CYS A 142 14.88 6.07 11.28
CA CYS A 142 14.32 6.16 9.94
C CYS A 142 13.68 7.56 9.67
N PRO A 143 14.14 8.30 8.65
CA PRO A 143 13.61 9.63 8.35
C PRO A 143 12.15 9.61 7.86
N TYR A 144 11.70 8.55 7.21
CA TYR A 144 10.29 8.40 6.83
C TYR A 144 9.39 8.05 8.02
N CYS A 145 9.93 7.35 9.03
CA CYS A 145 9.20 7.16 10.28
C CYS A 145 8.99 8.49 10.99
N TYR A 146 9.98 9.39 10.97
CA TYR A 146 9.82 10.73 11.52
C TYR A 146 8.72 11.53 10.81
N LYS A 147 8.73 11.54 9.47
CA LYS A 147 7.65 12.18 8.70
C LYS A 147 6.28 11.62 9.07
N LEU A 148 6.16 10.29 9.21
CA LEU A 148 4.90 9.66 9.62
C LEU A 148 4.48 10.06 11.02
N HIS A 149 5.43 10.12 11.95
CA HIS A 149 5.17 10.51 13.32
C HIS A 149 4.51 11.91 13.38
N GLN A 150 5.04 12.88 12.63
CA GLN A 150 4.48 14.24 12.55
C GLN A 150 3.04 14.26 11.98
N GLU A 151 2.76 13.47 10.94
CA GLU A 151 1.41 13.34 10.38
C GLU A 151 0.44 12.74 11.41
N LEU A 152 0.89 11.73 12.15
CA LEU A 152 0.08 11.06 13.18
C LEU A 152 -0.19 11.98 14.38
N GLU A 153 0.78 12.77 14.81
CA GLU A 153 0.58 13.78 15.86
C GLU A 153 -0.47 14.80 15.46
N SER A 154 -0.41 15.32 14.23
CA SER A 154 -1.40 16.23 13.68
C SER A 154 -2.78 15.58 13.61
N LEU A 155 -2.84 14.31 13.18
CA LEU A 155 -4.06 13.53 13.07
C LEU A 155 -4.72 13.27 14.45
N ILE A 156 -3.94 12.90 15.46
CA ILE A 156 -4.40 12.68 16.85
C ILE A 156 -4.92 13.98 17.49
N LYS A 157 -4.32 15.13 17.14
CA LYS A 157 -4.82 16.44 17.61
C LYS A 157 -6.21 16.72 17.06
N GLU A 158 -6.47 16.34 15.81
CA GLU A 158 -7.73 16.55 15.10
C GLU A 158 -8.83 15.53 15.45
N ASP A 159 -8.50 14.24 15.56
CA ASP A 159 -9.45 13.16 15.85
C ASP A 159 -9.12 12.44 17.16
N LYS A 160 -9.88 12.77 18.21
CA LYS A 160 -9.73 12.19 19.56
C LYS A 160 -10.18 10.74 19.69
N GLN A 161 -10.69 10.12 18.63
CA GLN A 161 -11.01 8.70 18.62
C GLN A 161 -9.81 7.83 18.22
N ILE A 162 -8.67 8.43 17.87
CA ILE A 162 -7.49 7.71 17.42
C ILE A 162 -6.58 7.33 18.59
N VAL A 163 -6.15 6.06 18.54
CA VAL A 163 -5.03 5.53 19.32
C VAL A 163 -3.97 5.02 18.36
N VAL A 164 -2.72 5.43 18.57
CA VAL A 164 -1.58 4.97 17.77
C VAL A 164 -0.68 4.11 18.67
N TYR A 165 -0.40 2.89 18.22
CA TYR A 165 0.56 1.98 18.83
C TYR A 165 1.84 1.98 17.98
N VAL A 166 2.89 2.63 18.44
CA VAL A 166 4.19 2.65 17.77
C VAL A 166 5.02 1.46 18.28
N ILE A 167 5.24 0.50 17.39
CA ILE A 167 5.99 -0.74 17.63
C ILE A 167 7.41 -0.51 17.12
N LEU A 168 8.32 -0.20 18.04
CA LEU A 168 9.69 0.16 17.71
C LEU A 168 10.61 -1.06 17.60
N PHE A 169 11.47 -1.05 16.58
CA PHE A 169 12.60 -1.97 16.41
C PHE A 169 13.70 -1.34 15.54
N GLY A 170 14.91 -1.91 15.55
CA GLY A 170 16.00 -1.46 14.69
C GLY A 170 16.12 -2.24 13.38
N LEU A 171 16.21 -1.53 12.26
CA LEU A 171 16.68 -2.07 10.98
C LEU A 171 18.20 -2.12 10.98
N ASP A 172 18.77 -3.15 10.33
CA ASP A 172 20.22 -3.39 10.35
C ASP A 172 21.01 -2.31 9.58
N ILE A 173 20.34 -1.53 8.73
CA ILE A 173 20.90 -0.37 8.03
C ILE A 173 21.11 0.85 8.94
N HIS A 174 20.51 0.86 10.13
CA HIS A 174 20.59 1.95 11.09
C HIS A 174 21.37 1.49 12.34
N PRO A 175 22.65 1.85 12.47
CA PRO A 175 23.55 1.23 13.44
C PRO A 175 23.17 1.47 14.90
N ASN A 176 22.44 2.55 15.22
CA ASN A 176 22.02 2.84 16.58
C ASN A 176 20.55 2.52 16.86
N ALA A 177 19.77 2.22 15.82
CA ALA A 177 18.33 2.07 15.95
C ALA A 177 17.92 1.02 16.97
N GLN A 178 18.66 -0.10 17.04
CA GLN A 178 18.36 -1.17 17.98
C GLN A 178 18.46 -0.72 19.43
N TRP A 179 19.61 -0.19 19.87
CA TRP A 179 19.78 0.19 21.27
C TRP A 179 18.93 1.41 21.64
N LYS A 180 18.67 2.31 20.68
CA LYS A 180 17.76 3.44 20.86
C LYS A 180 16.33 2.95 21.06
N ALA A 181 15.85 2.02 20.23
CA ALA A 181 14.53 1.41 20.39
C ALA A 181 14.39 0.73 21.76
N GLU A 182 15.39 -0.04 22.18
CA GLU A 182 15.38 -0.66 23.52
C GLU A 182 15.26 0.38 24.64
N SER A 183 16.08 1.43 24.59
CA SER A 183 16.08 2.49 25.62
C SER A 183 14.74 3.23 25.66
N ILE A 184 14.16 3.54 24.50
CA ILE A 184 12.87 4.22 24.38
C ILE A 184 11.73 3.33 24.92
N ILE A 185 11.66 2.05 24.51
CA ILE A 185 10.60 1.13 24.98
C ILE A 185 10.72 0.89 26.48
N CYS A 186 11.95 0.77 26.98
CA CYS A 186 12.24 0.59 28.39
C CYS A 186 11.79 1.80 29.22
N LYS A 187 12.10 3.03 28.78
CA LYS A 187 11.57 4.25 29.39
C LYS A 187 10.03 4.27 29.39
N SER A 188 9.39 3.75 28.33
CA SER A 188 7.92 3.73 28.24
C SER A 188 7.23 2.91 29.34
N LYS A 189 7.95 2.01 30.01
CA LYS A 189 7.43 1.23 31.15
C LYS A 189 7.32 2.04 32.43
N GLU A 190 8.09 3.12 32.54
CA GLU A 190 8.09 4.04 33.67
C GLU A 190 7.28 5.30 33.33
N ASN A 191 7.58 5.92 32.18
CA ASN A 191 7.01 7.17 31.76
C ASN A 191 6.86 7.21 30.23
N MET A 192 5.60 7.13 29.76
CA MET A 192 5.26 7.15 28.33
C MET A 192 5.62 8.49 27.67
N ASP A 193 5.43 9.62 28.35
CA ASP A 193 5.65 10.94 27.75
C ASP A 193 7.15 11.21 27.56
N GLU A 194 7.99 10.77 28.50
CA GLU A 194 9.45 10.81 28.33
C GLU A 194 9.92 9.88 27.20
N ALA A 195 9.33 8.70 27.07
CA ALA A 195 9.66 7.80 25.97
C ALA A 195 9.32 8.39 24.60
N ILE A 196 8.16 9.05 24.48
CA ILE A 196 7.77 9.76 23.25
C ILE A 196 8.76 10.90 22.95
N LYS A 197 9.17 11.70 23.95
CA LYS A 197 10.19 12.73 23.77
C LYS A 197 11.54 12.15 23.33
N MET A 198 11.96 11.01 23.90
CA MET A 198 13.17 10.31 23.46
C MET A 198 13.05 9.85 22.00
N LEU A 199 11.88 9.35 21.59
CA LEU A 199 11.63 8.98 20.21
C LEU A 199 11.73 10.20 19.27
N GLU A 200 11.10 11.32 19.61
CA GLU A 200 11.18 12.58 18.86
C GLU A 200 12.62 13.08 18.73
N MET A 201 13.39 13.05 19.82
CA MET A 201 14.80 13.41 19.81
C MET A 201 15.60 12.51 18.87
N SER A 202 15.38 11.18 18.93
CA SER A 202 16.04 10.22 18.06
C SER A 202 15.72 10.48 16.59
N TYR A 203 14.45 10.71 16.25
CA TYR A 203 14.02 11.04 14.89
C TYR A 203 14.66 12.33 14.36
N GLN A 204 14.95 13.28 15.23
CA GLN A 204 15.66 14.53 14.90
C GLN A 204 17.19 14.33 14.81
N GLY A 205 17.70 13.11 14.97
CA GLY A 205 19.13 12.81 14.98
C GLY A 205 19.84 13.24 16.26
N LYS A 206 19.12 13.57 17.32
CA LYS A 206 19.71 13.94 18.62
C LYS A 206 20.10 12.69 19.42
N GLU A 207 21.12 12.85 20.25
CA GLU A 207 21.51 11.88 21.27
C GLU A 207 20.37 11.65 22.27
N ILE A 208 20.21 10.40 22.71
CA ILE A 208 19.26 10.02 23.77
C ILE A 208 19.98 9.18 24.82
N PRO A 209 19.53 9.20 26.08
CA PRO A 209 20.14 8.36 27.11
C PRO A 209 20.06 6.88 26.73
N LYS A 210 21.21 6.20 26.74
CA LYS A 210 21.27 4.75 26.63
C LYS A 210 20.91 4.13 27.97
N LEU A 211 19.77 3.44 28.02
CA LEU A 211 19.30 2.78 29.23
C LEU A 211 19.71 1.30 29.23
N ASN A 212 20.10 0.78 30.40
CA ASN A 212 20.34 -0.65 30.55
C ASN A 212 19.03 -1.34 30.90
N CYS A 213 18.48 -2.06 29.92
CA CYS A 213 17.18 -2.66 30.01
C CYS A 213 17.35 -4.17 30.12
N ASN A 214 16.86 -4.77 31.20
CA ASN A 214 17.02 -6.20 31.50
C ASN A 214 16.20 -7.12 30.58
N LYS A 215 15.78 -6.64 29.39
CA LYS A 215 14.93 -7.32 28.40
C LYS A 215 15.24 -6.80 26.99
N ASN A 216 14.99 -7.65 25.99
CA ASN A 216 15.15 -7.32 24.56
C ASN A 216 13.78 -7.02 23.93
N TYR A 217 13.23 -5.85 24.23
CA TYR A 217 11.90 -5.43 23.76
C TYR A 217 11.88 -5.20 22.24
N ALA A 218 12.89 -4.51 21.72
CA ALA A 218 12.98 -4.17 20.29
C ALA A 218 13.18 -5.44 19.43
N ASP A 219 13.94 -6.42 19.92
CA ASP A 219 14.06 -7.72 19.24
C ASP A 219 12.73 -8.48 19.15
N ALA A 220 11.93 -8.45 20.22
CA ALA A 220 10.60 -9.07 20.21
C ALA A 220 9.69 -8.38 19.20
N ASN A 221 9.74 -7.04 19.12
CA ASN A 221 9.02 -6.26 18.12
C ASN A 221 9.51 -6.54 16.69
N LYS A 222 10.83 -6.70 16.46
CA LYS A 222 11.41 -7.09 15.16
C LYS A 222 10.92 -8.46 14.71
N LYS A 223 10.91 -9.45 15.62
CA LYS A 223 10.37 -10.79 15.36
C LYS A 223 8.88 -10.75 15.02
N GLN A 224 8.11 -9.93 15.73
CA GLN A 224 6.69 -9.71 15.42
C GLN A 224 6.52 -9.11 14.03
N ALA A 225 7.26 -8.05 13.68
CA ALA A 225 7.23 -7.43 12.35
C ALA A 225 7.53 -8.46 11.25
N ASN A 226 8.60 -9.24 11.41
CA ASN A 226 8.99 -10.30 10.48
C ASN A 226 7.91 -11.38 10.33
N SER A 227 7.21 -11.75 11.41
CA SER A 227 6.12 -12.75 11.36
C SER A 227 4.94 -12.31 10.51
N PHE A 228 4.74 -10.99 10.36
CA PHE A 228 3.75 -10.41 9.47
C PHE A 228 4.31 -10.15 8.06
N GLY A 229 5.58 -10.44 7.79
CA GLY A 229 6.26 -10.13 6.54
C GLY A 229 6.65 -8.66 6.39
N ILE A 230 6.81 -7.94 7.50
CA ILE A 230 7.21 -6.52 7.50
C ILE A 230 8.73 -6.45 7.61
N SER A 231 9.38 -6.09 6.51
CA SER A 231 10.84 -5.99 6.41
C SER A 231 11.36 -4.55 6.32
N GLY A 232 10.46 -3.56 6.23
CA GLY A 232 10.80 -2.14 6.10
C GLY A 232 9.92 -1.27 6.98
N THR A 233 10.38 -0.03 7.21
CA THR A 233 9.69 0.97 8.04
C THR A 233 9.60 2.33 7.32
N PRO A 234 8.56 3.14 7.61
CA PRO A 234 7.43 2.79 8.46
C PRO A 234 6.48 1.81 7.76
N ALA A 235 5.77 1.01 8.53
CA ALA A 235 4.63 0.24 8.04
C ALA A 235 3.42 0.43 8.95
N ILE A 236 2.24 0.57 8.35
CA ILE A 236 1.02 0.97 9.03
C ILE A 236 0.00 -0.16 8.90
N VAL A 237 -0.68 -0.48 10.00
CA VAL A 237 -1.85 -1.35 10.01
C VAL A 237 -3.02 -0.59 10.61
N LEU A 238 -4.11 -0.48 9.87
CA LEU A 238 -5.33 0.21 10.32
C LEU A 238 -6.25 -0.74 11.09
N SER A 239 -7.30 -0.19 11.70
CA SER A 239 -8.26 -0.95 12.52
C SER A 239 -8.97 -2.09 11.79
N ASN A 240 -9.14 -1.96 10.47
CA ASN A 240 -9.70 -3.00 9.60
C ASN A 240 -8.65 -4.02 9.11
N GLY A 241 -7.43 -3.95 9.63
CA GLY A 241 -6.32 -4.80 9.22
C GLY A 241 -5.63 -4.39 7.93
N LYS A 242 -6.07 -3.31 7.25
CA LYS A 242 -5.41 -2.84 6.02
C LYS A 242 -3.95 -2.52 6.31
N PHE A 243 -3.04 -3.17 5.58
CA PHE A 243 -1.61 -2.90 5.61
C PHE A 243 -1.26 -1.81 4.62
N ILE A 244 -0.36 -0.91 5.02
CA ILE A 244 0.17 0.16 4.18
C ILE A 244 1.68 0.21 4.40
N SER A 245 2.43 0.07 3.31
CA SER A 245 3.88 0.22 3.32
C SER A 245 4.28 1.69 3.18
N GLY A 246 5.26 2.11 3.96
CA GLY A 246 5.83 3.44 3.91
C GLY A 246 4.96 4.52 4.54
N TRP A 247 5.45 5.74 4.42
CA TRP A 247 4.82 6.93 4.96
C TRP A 247 3.58 7.35 4.15
N ARG A 248 2.60 7.96 4.81
CA ARG A 248 1.41 8.59 4.21
C ARG A 248 1.14 9.91 4.89
N THR A 249 0.59 10.86 4.13
CA THR A 249 0.13 12.16 4.63
C THR A 249 -1.05 11.98 5.57
N LYS A 250 -1.31 12.96 6.45
CA LYS A 250 -2.52 12.99 7.27
C LYS A 250 -3.80 12.86 6.43
N GLU A 251 -3.87 13.55 5.29
CA GLU A 251 -5.04 13.54 4.41
C GLU A 251 -5.31 12.15 3.83
N ASP A 252 -4.25 11.43 3.42
CA ASP A 252 -4.38 10.05 2.93
C ASP A 252 -4.79 9.10 4.05
N LEU A 253 -4.19 9.23 5.24
CA LEU A 253 -4.58 8.43 6.40
C LEU A 253 -6.05 8.64 6.77
N LYS A 254 -6.55 9.88 6.75
CA LYS A 254 -7.97 10.17 6.98
C LYS A 254 -8.88 9.46 5.99
N LYS A 255 -8.53 9.46 4.70
CA LYS A 255 -9.30 8.74 3.67
C LYS A 255 -9.31 7.24 3.96
N LEU A 256 -8.15 6.67 4.28
CA LEU A 256 -7.97 5.23 4.50
C LEU A 256 -8.64 4.73 5.79
N ILE A 257 -8.65 5.54 6.85
CA ILE A 257 -9.31 5.21 8.12
C ILE A 257 -10.83 5.22 7.98
N ASN A 258 -11.37 6.10 7.13
CA ASN A 258 -12.81 6.26 6.96
C ASN A 258 -13.38 5.43 5.79
N SER A 259 -12.53 4.85 4.93
CA SER A 259 -12.99 3.91 3.90
C SER A 259 -13.48 2.62 4.55
N LYS A 260 -14.76 2.30 4.32
CA LYS A 260 -15.39 1.04 4.76
C LYS A 260 -14.87 -0.16 3.98
#